data_AF-A0A257WNT1-F1
#
_entry.id   AF-A0A257WNT1-F1
#
_cell.length_a   1.000
_cell.length_b   1.000
_cell.length_c   1.000
_cell.angle_alpha   90.00
_cell.angle_beta   90.00
_cell.angle_gamma   90.00
#
_symmetry.space_group_name_H-M   'P 1'
#
loop_
_entity.id
_entity.type
_entity.pdbx_description
1 polymer ?
#
loop_
_entity_poly.entity_id
_entity_poly.type
_entity_poly.pdbx_seq_one_letter_code
_entity_poly.pdbx_strand_id
1 'polypeptide(L)'
;MSGIKASTGLISGLDIGGIVDALINAERGPARRLETKLTNTQSVIAGLGALQAQLLTLSTNVQSLSNRRTFTSLAVQNSAPDQLTVTSKTGSIAGNYQFQSVRLVSSQRSLSRGFANADTQQIGTAGQLTITREGFLSRPAKLEVLNSAQGVRRGSIRVTDRSGASADVDLTNAVTVQDVVTAINGSGLGVTAKTVQGRIVLNDTTGQSAANLSVADLGSGHTAADLGIRQSVAATTLTGDDVFQVTSDFTYALLNDGNTLRNISGEPDLQISLADGTTLDVDLDGTATVGDALGKINNHEANGGKLVAELQNGRLVLTDTTSGGGTLNVSNLNNSNAKDVLGLAPDAVAGVITGQQLAAGANSALLRNLRGGQGIDQLGSISLTDRTGATATIDLSSAESLDDVLEAINTAKTVGDVSLQLSARLNAQGNGIEVVDTSGATASNLIIADVGGSTVTADLGLTVDSAVTSIDSGALRLRIVNESTSLSSYSPRGTAVSQGSFRITDSAGNQAVISVV
;
A
#
# COMPACT_ATOMS: atom_id res chain seq x y z
N MET A 1 -59.84 -70.64 2.64
CA MET A 1 -60.49 -71.86 3.17
C MET A 1 -61.71 -71.39 3.96
N SER A 2 -62.89 -71.38 3.33
CA SER A 2 -63.85 -72.50 3.29
C SER A 2 -64.30 -72.89 4.70
N GLY A 3 -65.53 -72.52 5.01
CA GLY A 3 -66.07 -72.52 6.37
C GLY A 3 -66.29 -73.91 6.94
N ILE A 4 -66.02 -74.03 8.24
CA ILE A 4 -66.58 -75.06 9.10
C ILE A 4 -67.53 -74.33 10.06
N LYS A 5 -68.82 -74.34 9.76
CA LYS A 5 -69.87 -74.05 10.74
C LYS A 5 -70.16 -75.36 11.48
N ALA A 6 -69.55 -75.55 12.63
CA ALA A 6 -69.96 -76.55 13.62
C ALA A 6 -70.32 -75.81 14.92
N SER A 7 -71.44 -75.08 14.84
CA SER A 7 -72.09 -74.48 16.00
C SER A 7 -72.81 -75.60 16.75
N THR A 8 -72.30 -75.96 17.94
CA THR A 8 -72.89 -76.86 18.96
C THR A 8 -72.84 -78.37 18.70
N GLY A 9 -72.19 -79.12 19.60
CA GLY A 9 -72.32 -80.58 19.71
C GLY A 9 -73.60 -80.94 20.48
N LEU A 10 -74.59 -81.47 19.78
CA LEU A 10 -75.99 -81.64 20.25
C LEU A 10 -76.23 -82.65 21.39
N ILE A 11 -75.19 -83.28 21.97
CA ILE A 11 -75.36 -84.24 23.08
C ILE A 11 -74.51 -83.91 24.32
N SER A 12 -73.50 -83.02 24.22
CA SER A 12 -72.55 -82.80 25.33
C SER A 12 -72.68 -81.44 26.04
N GLY A 13 -73.45 -80.47 25.52
CA GLY A 13 -73.55 -79.14 26.13
C GLY A 13 -72.23 -78.35 26.20
N LEU A 14 -71.20 -78.75 25.45
CA LEU A 14 -69.88 -78.13 25.45
C LEU A 14 -69.80 -77.01 24.41
N ASP A 15 -69.42 -75.81 24.86
CA ASP A 15 -69.14 -74.64 24.01
C ASP A 15 -67.80 -74.82 23.29
N ILE A 16 -67.83 -75.50 22.14
CA ILE A 16 -66.64 -75.77 21.33
C ILE A 16 -66.04 -74.45 20.79
N GLY A 17 -66.85 -73.42 20.55
CA GLY A 17 -66.35 -72.10 20.12
C GLY A 17 -65.52 -71.44 21.23
N GLY A 18 -66.08 -71.37 22.43
CA GLY A 18 -65.38 -70.86 23.61
C GLY A 18 -64.13 -71.68 23.99
N ILE A 19 -64.15 -73.00 23.82
CA ILE A 19 -62.98 -73.87 24.06
C ILE A 19 -61.89 -73.65 23.00
N VAL A 20 -62.26 -73.52 21.72
CA VAL A 20 -61.31 -73.21 20.64
C VAL A 20 -60.70 -71.82 20.83
N ASP A 21 -61.50 -70.82 21.19
CA ASP A 21 -60.99 -69.48 21.51
C ASP A 21 -60.10 -69.48 22.76
N ALA A 22 -60.42 -70.28 23.77
CA ALA A 22 -59.58 -70.47 24.95
C ALA A 22 -58.25 -71.16 24.61
N LEU A 23 -58.26 -72.17 23.73
CA LEU A 23 -57.05 -72.84 23.23
C LEU A 23 -56.19 -71.91 22.35
N ILE A 24 -56.80 -71.17 21.42
CA ILE A 24 -56.11 -70.18 20.59
C ILE A 24 -55.49 -69.09 21.48
N ASN A 25 -56.20 -68.61 22.50
CA ASN A 25 -55.66 -67.64 23.45
C ASN A 25 -54.53 -68.22 24.33
N ALA A 26 -54.60 -69.49 24.72
CA ALA A 26 -53.53 -70.18 25.43
C ALA A 26 -52.28 -70.38 24.56
N GLU A 27 -52.46 -70.74 23.27
CA GLU A 27 -51.39 -70.91 22.29
C GLU A 27 -50.79 -69.58 21.80
N ARG A 28 -51.49 -68.44 21.95
CA ARG A 28 -50.97 -67.10 21.64
C ARG A 28 -49.97 -66.54 22.67
N GLY A 29 -49.67 -67.26 23.75
CA GLY A 29 -48.68 -66.85 24.75
C GLY A 29 -47.31 -66.42 24.18
N PRO A 30 -46.68 -67.16 23.25
CA PRO A 30 -45.45 -66.75 22.58
C PRO A 30 -45.59 -65.47 21.75
N ALA A 31 -46.73 -65.30 21.04
CA ALA A 31 -47.00 -64.10 20.26
C ALA A 31 -47.14 -62.85 21.15
N ARG A 32 -47.85 -62.94 22.28
CA ARG A 32 -47.94 -61.85 23.26
C ARG A 32 -46.59 -61.45 23.84
N ARG A 33 -45.67 -62.40 24.05
CA ARG A 33 -44.29 -62.10 24.49
C ARG A 33 -43.52 -61.33 23.42
N LEU A 34 -43.70 -61.68 22.14
CA LEU A 34 -43.10 -60.96 21.02
C LEU A 34 -43.71 -59.56 20.84
N GLU A 35 -45.03 -59.41 20.96
CA GLU A 35 -45.73 -58.12 20.96
C GLU A 35 -45.21 -57.23 22.11
N THR A 36 -45.09 -57.77 23.33
CA THR A 36 -44.53 -57.05 24.49
C THR A 36 -43.08 -56.63 24.25
N LYS A 37 -42.25 -57.54 23.69
CA LYS A 37 -40.86 -57.24 23.34
C LYS A 37 -40.76 -56.18 22.25
N LEU A 38 -41.66 -56.19 21.27
CA LEU A 38 -41.76 -55.18 20.22
C LEU A 38 -42.09 -53.81 20.83
N THR A 39 -43.11 -53.72 21.68
CA THR A 39 -43.48 -52.46 22.35
C THR A 39 -42.34 -51.93 23.21
N ASN A 40 -41.69 -52.78 24.01
CA ASN A 40 -40.54 -52.38 24.82
C ASN A 40 -39.37 -51.88 23.95
N THR A 41 -39.10 -52.56 22.84
CA THR A 41 -38.05 -52.15 21.89
C THR A 41 -38.40 -50.82 21.22
N GLN A 42 -39.68 -50.59 20.86
CA GLN A 42 -40.16 -49.32 20.31
C GLN A 42 -40.01 -48.17 21.32
N SER A 43 -40.30 -48.40 22.61
CA SER A 43 -40.06 -47.41 23.67
C SER A 43 -38.57 -47.08 23.83
N VAL A 44 -37.68 -48.08 23.74
CA VAL A 44 -36.23 -47.86 23.76
C VAL A 44 -35.78 -47.06 22.53
N ILE A 45 -36.27 -47.38 21.33
CA ILE A 45 -35.98 -46.63 20.11
C ILE A 45 -36.43 -45.17 20.26
N ALA A 46 -37.63 -44.92 20.79
CA ALA A 46 -38.13 -43.57 21.02
C ALA A 46 -37.27 -42.80 22.04
N GLY A 47 -36.87 -43.45 23.14
CA GLY A 47 -35.97 -42.86 24.15
C GLY A 47 -34.58 -42.52 23.60
N LEU A 48 -33.98 -43.42 22.81
CA LEU A 48 -32.70 -43.17 22.13
C LEU A 48 -32.81 -42.06 21.09
N GLY A 49 -33.92 -41.98 20.35
CA GLY A 49 -34.19 -40.88 19.42
C GLY A 49 -34.29 -39.52 20.11
N ALA A 50 -34.95 -39.45 21.26
CA ALA A 50 -35.02 -38.23 22.07
C ALA A 50 -33.64 -37.82 22.62
N LEU A 51 -32.85 -38.78 23.09
CA LEU A 51 -31.48 -38.54 23.56
C LEU A 51 -30.60 -38.01 22.43
N GLN A 52 -30.66 -38.61 21.24
CA GLN A 52 -29.90 -38.16 20.07
C GLN A 52 -30.21 -36.71 19.70
N ALA A 53 -31.48 -36.31 19.73
CA ALA A 53 -31.90 -34.94 19.44
C ALA A 53 -31.35 -33.93 20.47
N GLN A 54 -31.39 -34.28 21.76
CA GLN A 54 -30.81 -33.45 22.82
C GLN A 54 -29.29 -33.35 22.71
N LEU A 55 -28.61 -34.45 22.40
CA LEU A 55 -27.16 -34.48 22.25
C LEU A 55 -26.71 -33.64 21.04
N LEU A 56 -27.46 -33.67 19.94
CA LEU A 56 -27.20 -32.83 18.77
C LEU A 56 -27.34 -31.34 19.12
N THR A 57 -28.39 -30.97 19.85
CA THR A 57 -28.61 -29.59 20.30
C THR A 57 -27.51 -29.11 21.25
N LEU A 58 -27.07 -29.97 22.16
CA LEU A 58 -25.96 -29.67 23.05
C LEU A 58 -24.66 -29.49 22.25
N SER A 59 -24.39 -30.39 21.30
CA SER A 59 -23.21 -30.31 20.42
C SER A 59 -23.17 -29.00 19.65
N THR A 60 -24.29 -28.56 19.07
CA THR A 60 -24.36 -27.27 18.34
C THR A 60 -24.11 -26.07 19.26
N ASN A 61 -24.61 -26.10 20.50
CA ASN A 61 -24.38 -25.02 21.45
C ASN A 61 -22.92 -24.96 21.91
N VAL A 62 -22.30 -26.13 22.16
CA VAL A 62 -20.88 -26.23 22.50
C VAL A 62 -20.00 -25.78 21.33
N GLN A 63 -20.35 -26.11 20.08
CA GLN A 63 -19.65 -25.61 18.89
C GLN A 63 -19.75 -24.08 18.74
N SER A 64 -20.89 -23.48 19.09
CA SER A 64 -21.05 -22.02 19.09
C SER A 64 -20.20 -21.35 20.17
N LEU A 65 -20.15 -21.95 21.36
CA LEU A 65 -19.33 -21.49 22.50
C LEU A 65 -17.82 -21.77 22.31
N SER A 66 -17.43 -22.77 21.54
CA SER A 66 -16.01 -23.01 21.23
C SER A 66 -15.47 -22.00 20.19
N ASN A 67 -16.36 -21.27 19.52
CA ASN A 67 -15.98 -20.27 18.55
C ASN A 67 -15.48 -19.00 19.25
N ARG A 68 -14.17 -18.78 19.25
CA ARG A 68 -13.51 -17.58 19.81
C ARG A 68 -14.07 -16.26 19.27
N ARG A 69 -14.67 -16.28 18.07
CA ARG A 69 -15.31 -15.13 17.42
C ARG A 69 -16.52 -14.60 18.21
N THR A 70 -17.23 -15.48 18.92
CA THR A 70 -18.37 -15.14 19.78
C THR A 70 -17.97 -14.18 20.91
N PHE A 71 -16.73 -14.29 21.41
CA PHE A 71 -16.22 -13.46 22.52
C PHE A 71 -15.40 -12.25 22.09
N THR A 72 -15.11 -12.13 20.80
CA THR A 72 -14.25 -11.07 20.24
C THR A 72 -14.99 -10.19 19.24
N SER A 73 -16.31 -10.39 19.08
CA SER A 73 -17.13 -9.54 18.22
C SER A 73 -17.32 -8.17 18.86
N LEU A 74 -17.17 -7.11 18.06
CA LEU A 74 -17.40 -5.73 18.47
C LEU A 74 -18.73 -5.23 17.90
N ALA A 75 -19.42 -4.37 18.65
CA ALA A 75 -20.60 -3.66 18.16
C ALA A 75 -20.16 -2.33 17.53
N VAL A 76 -20.75 -1.99 16.37
CA VAL A 76 -20.48 -0.73 15.68
C VAL A 76 -21.62 0.25 15.98
N GLN A 77 -21.27 1.42 16.51
CA GLN A 77 -22.19 2.56 16.60
C GLN A 77 -21.76 3.61 15.57
N ASN A 78 -22.71 4.08 14.76
CA ASN A 78 -22.45 5.02 13.69
C ASN A 78 -23.42 6.20 13.78
N SER A 79 -22.89 7.41 13.88
CA SER A 79 -23.66 8.65 13.97
C SER A 79 -24.26 9.11 12.65
N ALA A 80 -23.80 8.58 11.50
CA ALA A 80 -24.24 9.01 10.17
C ALA A 80 -24.40 7.81 9.19
N PRO A 81 -25.37 6.90 9.42
CA PRO A 81 -25.55 5.70 8.60
C PRO A 81 -25.91 5.98 7.13
N ASP A 82 -26.49 7.14 6.82
CA ASP A 82 -26.82 7.54 5.45
C ASP A 82 -25.58 7.91 4.62
N GLN A 83 -24.46 8.23 5.27
CA GLN A 83 -23.21 8.62 4.60
C GLN A 83 -22.20 7.48 4.51
N LEU A 84 -22.15 6.60 5.50
CA LEU A 84 -21.17 5.53 5.62
C LEU A 84 -21.80 4.34 6.34
N THR A 85 -21.57 3.12 5.86
CA THR A 85 -21.92 1.89 6.59
C THR A 85 -20.63 1.22 7.05
N VAL A 86 -20.54 0.90 8.35
CA VAL A 86 -19.35 0.28 8.95
C VAL A 86 -19.72 -1.10 9.48
N THR A 87 -18.85 -2.08 9.25
CA THR A 87 -18.98 -3.45 9.79
C THR A 87 -17.66 -3.88 10.43
N SER A 88 -17.71 -4.50 11.60
CA SER A 88 -16.54 -5.03 12.29
C SER A 88 -16.26 -6.48 11.86
N LYS A 89 -14.98 -6.85 11.79
CA LYS A 89 -14.52 -8.22 11.53
C LYS A 89 -13.61 -8.69 12.68
N THR A 90 -13.23 -9.96 12.67
CA THR A 90 -12.24 -10.47 13.63
C THR A 90 -10.95 -9.68 13.49
N GLY A 91 -10.41 -9.19 14.60
CA GLY A 91 -9.21 -8.33 14.61
C GLY A 91 -9.50 -6.83 14.48
N SER A 92 -10.77 -6.41 14.38
CA SER A 92 -11.12 -4.99 14.53
C SER A 92 -10.71 -4.49 15.93
N ILE A 93 -10.10 -3.31 15.98
CA ILE A 93 -9.67 -2.67 17.23
C ILE A 93 -10.85 -1.87 17.81
N ALA A 94 -11.08 -1.99 19.11
CA ALA A 94 -12.10 -1.19 19.78
C ALA A 94 -11.62 0.27 19.91
N GLY A 95 -12.42 1.22 19.45
CA GLY A 95 -12.07 2.64 19.51
C GLY A 95 -13.11 3.55 18.90
N ASN A 96 -12.92 4.85 19.10
CA ASN A 96 -13.71 5.90 18.45
C ASN A 96 -12.97 6.36 17.19
N TYR A 97 -13.64 6.26 16.04
CA TYR A 97 -13.10 6.66 14.75
C TYR A 97 -13.89 7.84 14.21
N GLN A 98 -13.20 8.90 13.80
CA GLN A 98 -13.81 10.06 13.14
C GLN A 98 -13.61 9.96 11.64
N PHE A 99 -14.70 10.05 10.88
CA PHE A 99 -14.69 10.01 9.42
C PHE A 99 -15.31 11.29 8.87
N GLN A 100 -14.67 11.87 7.86
CA GLN A 100 -15.23 12.97 7.09
C GLN A 100 -15.37 12.51 5.63
N SER A 101 -16.61 12.42 5.13
CA SER A 101 -16.85 12.10 3.73
C SER A 101 -16.55 13.33 2.87
N VAL A 102 -15.46 13.29 2.10
CA VAL A 102 -15.04 14.41 1.24
C VAL A 102 -15.62 14.27 -0.16
N ARG A 103 -15.57 13.05 -0.74
CA ARG A 103 -16.11 12.77 -2.08
C ARG A 103 -16.43 11.28 -2.23
N LEU A 104 -17.42 10.97 -3.07
CA LEU A 104 -17.69 9.60 -3.50
C LEU A 104 -16.67 9.17 -4.56
N VAL A 105 -16.24 7.90 -4.52
CA VAL A 105 -15.47 7.30 -5.62
C VAL A 105 -16.34 7.27 -6.86
N SER A 106 -15.81 7.81 -7.96
CA SER A 106 -16.42 7.74 -9.28
C SER A 106 -15.53 6.95 -10.23
N SER A 107 -16.13 6.12 -11.08
CA SER A 107 -15.40 5.55 -12.21
C SER A 107 -15.22 6.60 -13.30
N GLN A 108 -13.98 6.79 -13.74
CA GLN A 108 -13.70 7.64 -14.90
C GLN A 108 -14.46 7.10 -16.11
N ARG A 109 -15.22 7.98 -16.77
CA ARG A 109 -15.86 7.71 -18.06
C ARG A 109 -15.37 8.78 -19.02
N SER A 110 -14.62 8.36 -20.03
CA SER A 110 -14.30 9.23 -21.16
C SER A 110 -15.24 8.88 -22.29
N LEU A 111 -16.02 9.86 -22.74
CA LEU A 111 -16.90 9.71 -23.89
C LEU A 111 -16.37 10.60 -25.01
N SER A 112 -16.19 10.03 -26.19
CA SER A 112 -15.94 10.85 -27.39
C SER A 112 -17.11 11.81 -27.57
N ARG A 113 -16.83 13.05 -27.98
CA ARG A 113 -17.86 14.05 -28.33
C ARG A 113 -18.66 13.66 -29.59
N GLY A 114 -18.37 12.50 -30.18
CA GLY A 114 -18.95 12.03 -31.42
C GLY A 114 -18.23 12.64 -32.62
N PHE A 115 -18.31 11.94 -33.74
CA PHE A 115 -17.86 12.43 -35.05
C PHE A 115 -19.10 12.83 -35.86
N ALA A 116 -18.99 13.85 -36.68
CA ALA A 116 -20.03 14.38 -37.55
C ALA A 116 -20.57 13.34 -38.54
N ASN A 117 -19.79 12.31 -38.85
CA ASN A 117 -20.22 11.14 -39.63
C ASN A 117 -19.31 9.93 -39.33
N ALA A 118 -19.76 8.74 -39.70
CA ALA A 118 -19.07 7.48 -39.42
C ALA A 118 -17.88 7.21 -40.37
N ASP A 119 -17.95 7.70 -41.61
CA ASP A 119 -17.15 7.13 -42.70
C ASP A 119 -16.22 8.14 -43.41
N THR A 120 -16.43 9.45 -43.26
CA THR A 120 -15.67 10.48 -43.99
C THR A 120 -14.85 11.40 -43.09
N GLN A 121 -15.20 11.52 -41.82
CA GLN A 121 -14.43 12.31 -40.87
C GLN A 121 -13.20 11.53 -40.42
N GLN A 122 -12.04 11.98 -40.88
CA GLN A 122 -10.75 11.44 -40.43
C GLN A 122 -10.48 11.83 -38.97
N ILE A 123 -10.18 10.85 -38.14
CA ILE A 123 -9.77 11.02 -36.74
C ILE A 123 -8.25 11.29 -36.71
N GLY A 124 -7.85 12.45 -37.24
CA GLY A 124 -6.44 12.85 -37.35
C GLY A 124 -5.61 12.06 -38.36
N THR A 125 -4.33 12.42 -38.48
CA THR A 125 -3.31 11.60 -39.16
C THR A 125 -2.91 10.43 -38.27
N ALA A 126 -2.35 9.35 -38.84
CA ALA A 126 -1.91 8.16 -38.10
C ALA A 126 -1.22 8.54 -36.79
N GLY A 127 -1.75 8.05 -35.67
CA GLY A 127 -1.31 8.39 -34.32
C GLY A 127 -1.47 7.20 -33.37
N GLN A 128 -0.70 7.20 -32.29
CA GLN A 128 -0.75 6.17 -31.26
C GLN A 128 -1.72 6.60 -30.14
N LEU A 129 -2.68 5.73 -29.81
CA LEU A 129 -3.49 5.88 -28.60
C LEU A 129 -2.88 5.02 -27.48
N THR A 130 -2.27 5.68 -26.49
CA THR A 130 -1.71 5.01 -25.31
C THR A 130 -2.65 5.20 -24.13
N ILE A 131 -3.05 4.08 -23.52
CA ILE A 131 -3.88 4.07 -22.30
C ILE A 131 -3.02 3.51 -21.16
N THR A 132 -2.72 4.36 -20.19
CA THR A 132 -1.94 4.00 -19.00
C THR A 132 -2.84 4.04 -17.78
N ARG A 133 -2.82 2.98 -16.97
CA ARG A 133 -3.68 2.84 -15.78
C ARG A 133 -2.89 2.81 -14.46
N GLU A 134 -1.62 2.43 -14.51
CA GLU A 134 -0.78 2.16 -13.33
C GLU A 134 0.68 2.56 -13.59
N GLY A 135 1.49 2.60 -12.53
CA GLY A 135 2.92 2.95 -12.61
C GLY A 135 3.20 4.46 -12.60
N PHE A 136 2.27 5.26 -12.10
CA PHE A 136 2.52 6.68 -11.84
C PHE A 136 3.62 6.83 -10.77
N LEU A 137 4.57 7.72 -11.03
CA LEU A 137 5.66 8.06 -10.12
C LEU A 137 5.25 9.14 -9.12
N SER A 138 4.22 9.93 -9.46
CA SER A 138 3.56 10.85 -8.54
C SER A 138 2.61 10.10 -7.62
N ARG A 139 3.06 9.90 -6.37
CA ARG A 139 2.25 9.31 -5.31
C ARG A 139 1.79 10.40 -4.35
N PRO A 140 0.61 10.98 -4.56
CA PRO A 140 0.20 12.14 -3.78
C PRO A 140 -0.05 11.72 -2.33
N ALA A 141 0.75 12.28 -1.42
CA ALA A 141 0.55 12.09 0.01
C ALA A 141 -0.80 12.70 0.41
N LYS A 142 -1.55 11.95 1.23
CA LYS A 142 -2.78 12.48 1.79
C LYS A 142 -2.44 13.57 2.81
N LEU A 143 -3.30 14.58 2.90
CA LEU A 143 -3.09 15.65 3.88
C LEU A 143 -3.27 15.18 5.33
N GLU A 144 -3.88 14.01 5.57
CA GLU A 144 -4.03 13.41 6.91
C GLU A 144 -2.72 12.81 7.45
N VAL A 145 -1.75 12.47 6.58
CA VAL A 145 -0.48 11.88 7.01
C VAL A 145 0.62 12.91 7.25
N LEU A 146 0.34 14.19 7.00
CA LEU A 146 1.27 15.29 7.25
C LEU A 146 1.37 15.62 8.75
N ASN A 147 2.39 16.39 9.12
CA ASN A 147 2.63 16.86 10.48
C ASN A 147 2.65 15.72 11.50
N SER A 148 3.39 14.64 11.21
CA SER A 148 3.42 13.44 12.06
C SER A 148 2.04 12.82 12.26
N ALA A 149 1.29 12.65 11.17
CA ALA A 149 -0.08 12.13 11.16
C ALA A 149 -1.12 12.95 11.98
N GLN A 150 -0.80 14.18 12.39
CA GLN A 150 -1.80 15.13 12.91
C GLN A 150 -2.69 15.70 11.80
N GLY A 151 -2.21 15.63 10.56
CA GLY A 151 -2.91 16.07 9.37
C GLY A 151 -2.92 17.59 9.18
N VAL A 152 -3.80 18.05 8.30
CA VAL A 152 -3.97 19.46 7.93
C VAL A 152 -5.42 19.87 8.14
N ARG A 153 -5.65 20.94 8.90
CA ARG A 153 -6.97 21.55 9.01
C ARG A 153 -7.35 22.19 7.69
N ARG A 154 -8.54 21.85 7.17
CA ARG A 154 -9.02 22.36 5.89
C ARG A 154 -9.60 23.76 6.03
N GLY A 155 -9.48 24.53 4.96
CA GLY A 155 -9.99 25.90 4.87
C GLY A 155 -9.38 26.63 3.68
N SER A 156 -9.45 27.95 3.68
CA SER A 156 -8.87 28.78 2.62
C SER A 156 -7.56 29.42 3.06
N ILE A 157 -6.68 29.64 2.09
CA ILE A 157 -5.42 30.39 2.26
C ILE A 157 -5.44 31.59 1.33
N ARG A 158 -4.74 32.67 1.69
CA ARG A 158 -4.47 33.79 0.78
C ARG A 158 -3.05 33.66 0.25
N VAL A 159 -2.90 33.68 -1.06
CA VAL A 159 -1.60 33.73 -1.74
C VAL A 159 -1.46 35.12 -2.37
N THR A 160 -0.28 35.73 -2.24
CA THR A 160 0.09 37.00 -2.86
C THR A 160 1.36 36.82 -3.65
N ASP A 161 1.34 37.16 -4.94
CA ASP A 161 2.52 37.11 -5.81
C ASP A 161 3.36 38.40 -5.73
N ARG A 162 4.52 38.43 -6.38
CA ARG A 162 5.44 39.57 -6.32
C ARG A 162 4.99 40.79 -7.12
N SER A 163 3.92 40.68 -7.91
CA SER A 163 3.24 41.84 -8.52
C SER A 163 2.33 42.56 -7.51
N GLY A 164 2.02 41.91 -6.38
CA GLY A 164 1.06 42.39 -5.37
C GLY A 164 -0.36 41.88 -5.60
N ALA A 165 -0.61 41.11 -6.65
CA ALA A 165 -1.89 40.44 -6.86
C ALA A 165 -2.09 39.36 -5.77
N SER A 166 -3.32 39.24 -5.27
CA SER A 166 -3.68 38.26 -4.25
C SER A 166 -4.91 37.46 -4.65
N ALA A 167 -4.92 36.18 -4.30
CA ALA A 167 -6.04 35.29 -4.50
C ALA A 167 -6.31 34.46 -3.24
N ASP A 168 -7.58 34.23 -2.96
CA ASP A 168 -8.03 33.29 -1.94
C ASP A 168 -8.19 31.91 -2.58
N VAL A 169 -7.40 30.95 -2.12
CA VAL A 169 -7.41 29.57 -2.59
C VAL A 169 -8.20 28.72 -1.59
N ASP A 170 -9.33 28.19 -2.03
CA ASP A 170 -10.16 27.29 -1.22
C ASP A 170 -9.62 25.86 -1.25
N LEU A 171 -9.18 25.35 -0.09
CA LEU A 171 -8.67 24.00 0.10
C LEU A 171 -9.61 23.14 0.95
N THR A 172 -10.86 23.57 1.16
CA THR A 172 -11.83 22.89 2.02
C THR A 172 -12.05 21.42 1.60
N ASN A 173 -11.98 21.16 0.29
CA ASN A 173 -12.19 19.83 -0.29
C ASN A 173 -10.89 19.12 -0.73
N ALA A 174 -9.72 19.67 -0.44
CA ALA A 174 -8.45 19.03 -0.78
C ALA A 174 -8.28 17.73 0.01
N VAL A 175 -7.82 16.64 -0.62
CA VAL A 175 -7.57 15.36 0.05
C VAL A 175 -6.07 15.08 0.15
N THR A 176 -5.34 15.48 -0.88
CA THR A 176 -3.91 15.22 -1.06
C THR A 176 -3.10 16.49 -1.25
N VAL A 177 -1.78 16.39 -1.08
CA VAL A 177 -0.85 17.49 -1.38
C VAL A 177 -0.94 17.89 -2.85
N GLN A 178 -1.21 16.95 -3.77
CA GLN A 178 -1.42 17.27 -5.17
C GLN A 178 -2.68 18.13 -5.40
N ASP A 179 -3.75 17.94 -4.63
CA ASP A 179 -4.94 18.80 -4.73
C ASP A 179 -4.59 20.25 -4.31
N VAL A 180 -3.75 20.41 -3.28
CA VAL A 180 -3.25 21.72 -2.82
C VAL A 180 -2.40 22.39 -3.90
N VAL A 181 -1.41 21.68 -4.43
CA VAL A 181 -0.55 22.17 -5.51
C VAL A 181 -1.39 22.58 -6.73
N THR A 182 -2.37 21.76 -7.10
CA THR A 182 -3.27 22.04 -8.22
C THR A 182 -4.11 23.30 -7.96
N ALA A 183 -4.65 23.46 -6.74
CA ALA A 183 -5.44 24.62 -6.38
C ALA A 183 -4.62 25.93 -6.38
N ILE A 184 -3.38 25.90 -5.89
CA ILE A 184 -2.49 27.08 -5.92
C ILE A 184 -2.12 27.43 -7.36
N ASN A 185 -1.74 26.44 -8.18
CA ASN A 185 -1.43 26.64 -9.59
C ASN A 185 -2.64 27.15 -10.40
N GLY A 186 -3.86 26.79 -9.98
CA GLY A 186 -5.11 27.24 -10.58
C GLY A 186 -5.63 28.58 -10.07
N SER A 187 -4.90 29.28 -9.19
CA SER A 187 -5.36 30.53 -8.56
C SER A 187 -5.46 31.73 -9.51
N GLY A 188 -4.84 31.66 -10.70
CA GLY A 188 -4.75 32.76 -11.65
C GLY A 188 -3.67 33.80 -11.32
N LEU A 189 -2.88 33.57 -10.28
CA LEU A 189 -1.70 34.37 -9.94
C LEU A 189 -0.48 33.95 -10.76
N GLY A 190 0.54 34.81 -10.84
CA GLY A 190 1.83 34.46 -11.44
C GLY A 190 2.70 33.63 -10.52
N VAL A 191 2.20 32.48 -10.05
CA VAL A 191 2.92 31.58 -9.14
C VAL A 191 2.83 30.13 -9.64
N THR A 192 3.88 29.37 -9.40
CA THR A 192 3.90 27.91 -9.58
C THR A 192 4.23 27.23 -8.27
N ALA A 193 3.38 26.32 -7.82
CA ALA A 193 3.61 25.43 -6.70
C ALA A 193 4.08 24.06 -7.20
N LYS A 194 5.05 23.47 -6.50
CA LYS A 194 5.47 22.07 -6.62
C LYS A 194 5.75 21.48 -5.25
N THR A 195 5.79 20.16 -5.16
CA THR A 195 6.39 19.47 -4.01
C THR A 195 7.86 19.22 -4.28
N VAL A 196 8.69 19.37 -3.25
CA VAL A 196 10.08 18.92 -3.26
C VAL A 196 10.31 18.19 -1.96
N GLN A 197 10.57 16.88 -2.03
CA GLN A 197 10.69 16.00 -0.87
C GLN A 197 9.42 16.06 -0.01
N GLY A 198 9.52 16.51 1.25
CA GLY A 198 8.39 16.65 2.17
C GLY A 198 7.79 18.06 2.24
N ARG A 199 8.17 18.96 1.33
CA ARG A 199 7.83 20.40 1.37
C ARG A 199 7.01 20.82 0.16
N ILE A 200 6.24 21.89 0.32
CA ILE A 200 5.64 22.63 -0.80
C ILE A 200 6.51 23.85 -1.08
N VAL A 201 6.88 24.05 -2.35
CA VAL A 201 7.69 25.18 -2.83
C VAL A 201 6.88 25.98 -3.82
N LEU A 202 6.78 27.29 -3.59
CA LEU A 202 6.14 28.24 -4.50
C LEU A 202 7.23 29.06 -5.19
N ASN A 203 7.09 29.25 -6.49
CA ASN A 203 7.95 30.11 -7.28
C ASN A 203 7.11 31.16 -8.02
N ASP A 204 7.46 32.42 -7.85
CA ASP A 204 6.89 33.53 -8.61
C ASP A 204 7.40 33.52 -10.06
N THR A 205 6.49 33.69 -11.00
CA THR A 205 6.76 33.73 -12.45
C THR A 205 6.47 35.10 -13.06
N THR A 206 6.14 36.11 -12.24
CA THR A 206 5.81 37.46 -12.72
C THR A 206 7.04 38.26 -13.13
N GLY A 207 8.21 37.94 -12.55
CA GLY A 207 9.44 38.72 -12.71
C GLY A 207 9.40 40.08 -11.99
N GLN A 208 8.39 40.33 -11.16
CA GLN A 208 8.20 41.60 -10.46
C GLN A 208 8.78 41.56 -9.03
N SER A 209 8.84 42.73 -8.39
CA SER A 209 9.34 42.89 -7.02
C SER A 209 8.54 43.94 -6.23
N ALA A 210 7.31 44.21 -6.66
CA ALA A 210 6.44 45.23 -6.07
C ALA A 210 5.94 44.82 -4.67
N ALA A 211 5.81 43.52 -4.41
CA ALA A 211 5.43 42.95 -3.12
C ALA A 211 6.26 41.70 -2.79
N ASN A 212 6.14 41.24 -1.54
CA ASN A 212 6.67 39.94 -1.12
C ASN A 212 5.77 38.82 -1.66
N LEU A 213 6.39 37.70 -2.07
CA LEU A 213 5.67 36.44 -2.25
C LEU A 213 5.23 35.98 -0.86
N SER A 214 3.93 35.79 -0.65
CA SER A 214 3.42 35.39 0.66
C SER A 214 2.23 34.46 0.61
N VAL A 215 2.11 33.64 1.65
CA VAL A 215 0.95 32.79 1.91
C VAL A 215 0.53 33.01 3.35
N ALA A 216 -0.76 33.27 3.56
CA ALA A 216 -1.35 33.48 4.86
C ALA A 216 -2.60 32.60 5.06
N ASP A 217 -2.91 32.29 6.31
CA ASP A 217 -4.22 31.73 6.67
C ASP A 217 -5.31 32.77 6.42
N LEU A 218 -6.47 32.34 5.92
CA LEU A 218 -7.65 33.20 5.80
C LEU A 218 -8.55 33.05 7.03
N GLY A 219 -8.95 34.17 7.64
CA GLY A 219 -9.79 34.18 8.84
C GLY A 219 -9.09 33.58 10.06
N SER A 220 -9.77 32.70 10.80
CA SER A 220 -9.21 31.93 11.93
C SER A 220 -8.60 30.58 11.49
N GLY A 221 -8.36 30.40 10.18
CA GLY A 221 -7.79 29.19 9.62
C GLY A 221 -6.36 28.91 10.08
N HIS A 222 -5.92 27.68 9.89
CA HIS A 222 -4.53 27.24 10.13
C HIS A 222 -3.98 26.41 8.96
N THR A 223 -4.69 26.39 7.83
CA THR A 223 -4.38 25.55 6.67
C THR A 223 -2.99 25.84 6.11
N ALA A 224 -2.60 27.11 5.96
CA ALA A 224 -1.28 27.47 5.45
C ALA A 224 -0.18 27.10 6.45
N ALA A 225 -0.45 27.24 7.74
CA ALA A 225 0.48 26.85 8.80
C ALA A 225 0.69 25.33 8.82
N ASP A 226 -0.40 24.56 8.76
CA ASP A 226 -0.35 23.09 8.74
C ASP A 226 0.27 22.55 7.45
N LEU A 227 0.19 23.28 6.34
CA LEU A 227 0.89 22.94 5.11
C LEU A 227 2.37 23.37 5.11
N GLY A 228 2.84 24.04 6.17
CA GLY A 228 4.21 24.53 6.29
C GLY A 228 4.54 25.71 5.38
N ILE A 229 3.55 26.35 4.75
CA ILE A 229 3.78 27.41 3.74
C ILE A 229 3.44 28.82 4.23
N ARG A 230 2.96 28.99 5.48
CA ARG A 230 2.61 30.31 6.01
C ARG A 230 3.84 31.19 6.23
N GLN A 231 4.22 31.94 5.21
CA GLN A 231 5.42 32.76 5.18
C GLN A 231 5.22 34.00 4.29
N SER A 232 6.09 35.00 4.45
CA SER A 232 6.21 36.16 3.56
C SER A 232 7.68 36.40 3.28
N VAL A 233 8.08 36.30 2.01
CA VAL A 233 9.49 36.38 1.60
C VAL A 233 9.70 37.44 0.54
N ALA A 234 10.78 38.20 0.68
CA ALA A 234 11.24 39.14 -0.34
C ALA A 234 12.05 38.43 -1.45
N ALA A 235 11.80 37.15 -1.72
CA ALA A 235 12.44 36.34 -2.77
C ALA A 235 11.44 35.85 -3.84
N THR A 236 11.92 35.38 -4.99
CA THR A 236 11.10 34.74 -6.03
C THR A 236 10.60 33.37 -5.62
N THR A 237 11.25 32.73 -4.65
CA THR A 237 10.92 31.39 -4.19
C THR A 237 10.57 31.44 -2.70
N LEU A 238 9.47 30.78 -2.33
CA LEU A 238 9.04 30.51 -0.97
C LEU A 238 9.10 29.00 -0.75
N THR A 239 9.98 28.56 0.14
CA THR A 239 10.17 27.15 0.48
C THR A 239 9.50 26.87 1.82
N GLY A 240 8.48 26.00 1.80
CA GLY A 240 7.79 25.61 3.02
C GLY A 240 8.60 24.72 3.95
N ASP A 241 8.05 24.50 5.13
CA ASP A 241 8.54 23.54 6.12
C ASP A 241 8.33 22.10 5.65
N ASP A 242 9.16 21.20 6.17
CA ASP A 242 9.00 19.77 5.91
C ASP A 242 7.86 19.22 6.75
N VAL A 243 6.74 18.95 6.08
CA VAL A 243 5.49 18.49 6.70
C VAL A 243 5.21 17.01 6.44
N PHE A 244 6.01 16.36 5.58
CA PHE A 244 5.92 14.92 5.32
C PHE A 244 7.18 14.23 5.81
N GLN A 245 7.21 13.96 7.11
CA GLN A 245 8.32 13.31 7.78
C GLN A 245 7.92 11.91 8.23
N VAL A 246 8.79 10.94 7.97
CA VAL A 246 8.61 9.58 8.49
C VAL A 246 8.82 9.60 10.00
N THR A 247 7.80 9.17 10.75
CA THR A 247 7.81 9.08 12.21
C THR A 247 7.59 7.64 12.67
N SER A 248 7.66 7.38 13.98
CA SER A 248 7.32 6.07 14.55
C SER A 248 5.91 5.62 14.20
N ASP A 249 4.98 6.56 13.98
CA ASP A 249 3.57 6.25 13.74
C ASP A 249 3.26 5.94 12.27
N PHE A 250 4.26 6.05 11.38
CA PHE A 250 4.10 5.69 9.98
C PHE A 250 3.81 4.20 9.85
N THR A 251 2.71 3.89 9.17
CA THR A 251 2.33 2.50 8.87
C THR A 251 3.15 1.94 7.72
N TYR A 252 3.31 0.61 7.67
CA TYR A 252 3.99 -0.06 6.55
C TYR A 252 3.37 0.23 5.17
N ALA A 253 2.08 0.57 5.12
CA ALA A 253 1.41 0.96 3.88
C ALA A 253 1.90 2.29 3.29
N LEU A 254 2.55 3.13 4.10
CA LEU A 254 3.14 4.40 3.68
C LEU A 254 4.64 4.28 3.38
N LEU A 255 5.27 3.18 3.78
CA LEU A 255 6.70 2.94 3.56
C LEU A 255 6.93 2.30 2.20
N ASN A 256 8.17 2.44 1.71
CA ASN A 256 8.69 1.73 0.54
C ASN A 256 7.76 1.85 -0.69
N ASP A 257 7.19 3.03 -0.93
CA ASP A 257 6.17 3.25 -1.96
C ASP A 257 5.01 2.25 -1.85
N GLY A 258 4.50 2.03 -0.64
CA GLY A 258 3.41 1.09 -0.36
C GLY A 258 3.69 -0.36 -0.71
N ASN A 259 4.96 -0.73 -0.96
CA ASN A 259 5.37 -2.13 -1.00
C ASN A 259 5.35 -2.66 0.44
N THR A 260 4.27 -3.33 0.81
CA THR A 260 4.02 -3.73 2.20
C THR A 260 4.89 -4.89 2.65
N LEU A 261 4.98 -5.07 3.97
CA LEU A 261 5.58 -6.24 4.60
C LEU A 261 4.87 -7.52 4.15
N ARG A 262 5.66 -8.51 3.74
CA ARG A 262 5.29 -9.91 3.68
C ARG A 262 5.89 -10.58 4.90
N ASN A 263 5.05 -11.20 5.71
CA ASN A 263 5.45 -12.05 6.82
C ASN A 263 4.75 -13.41 6.74
N ILE A 264 5.30 -14.40 7.44
CA ILE A 264 4.66 -15.69 7.68
C ILE A 264 4.28 -15.73 9.16
N SER A 265 2.99 -15.90 9.45
CA SER A 265 2.53 -15.80 10.82
C SER A 265 3.15 -16.88 11.72
N GLY A 266 3.65 -16.46 12.87
CA GLY A 266 4.33 -17.27 13.87
C GLY A 266 5.80 -17.56 13.58
N GLU A 267 6.36 -17.01 12.50
CA GLU A 267 7.74 -17.23 12.07
C GLU A 267 8.53 -15.92 12.09
N PRO A 268 9.82 -15.93 12.49
CA PRO A 268 10.67 -14.73 12.43
C PRO A 268 10.81 -14.16 11.01
N ASP A 269 10.87 -12.83 10.91
CA ASP A 269 10.98 -12.08 9.65
C ASP A 269 12.40 -11.60 9.36
N LEU A 270 13.15 -11.29 10.42
CA LEU A 270 14.50 -10.74 10.35
C LEU A 270 15.44 -11.51 11.26
N GLN A 271 16.65 -11.74 10.80
CA GLN A 271 17.77 -12.08 11.67
C GLN A 271 18.74 -10.90 11.74
N ILE A 272 19.07 -10.48 12.96
CA ILE A 272 20.10 -9.49 13.23
C ILE A 272 21.25 -10.16 13.98
N SER A 273 22.42 -10.19 13.37
CA SER A 273 23.64 -10.79 13.94
C SER A 273 24.59 -9.70 14.41
N LEU A 274 25.07 -9.78 15.65
CA LEU A 274 25.96 -8.80 16.29
C LEU A 274 27.43 -9.25 16.28
N ALA A 275 28.32 -8.31 16.60
CA ALA A 275 29.77 -8.53 16.62
C ALA A 275 30.21 -9.56 17.67
N ASP A 276 29.51 -9.67 18.81
CA ASP A 276 29.77 -10.68 19.85
C ASP A 276 29.21 -12.08 19.53
N GLY A 277 28.55 -12.24 18.38
CA GLY A 277 27.93 -13.50 17.94
C GLY A 277 26.48 -13.68 18.40
N THR A 278 25.89 -12.72 19.10
CA THR A 278 24.46 -12.73 19.46
C THR A 278 23.61 -12.58 18.20
N THR A 279 22.52 -13.35 18.12
CA THR A 279 21.55 -13.28 17.03
C THR A 279 20.15 -12.95 17.59
N LEU A 280 19.43 -12.06 16.91
CA LEU A 280 18.05 -11.71 17.21
C LEU A 280 17.19 -12.15 16.02
N ASP A 281 16.35 -13.16 16.21
CA ASP A 281 15.38 -13.62 15.21
C ASP A 281 14.05 -12.91 15.48
N VAL A 282 13.89 -11.74 14.87
CA VAL A 282 12.78 -10.81 15.14
C VAL A 282 11.54 -11.20 14.33
N ASP A 283 10.47 -11.54 15.04
CA ASP A 283 9.12 -11.74 14.50
C ASP A 283 8.33 -10.40 14.49
N LEU A 284 7.92 -9.95 13.30
CA LEU A 284 7.16 -8.72 13.09
C LEU A 284 5.64 -8.96 13.03
N ASP A 285 5.16 -10.14 13.42
CA ASP A 285 3.73 -10.40 13.57
C ASP A 285 3.06 -9.39 14.50
N GLY A 286 1.88 -8.94 14.06
CA GLY A 286 1.04 -7.99 14.77
C GLY A 286 1.54 -6.54 14.72
N THR A 287 2.65 -6.26 14.04
CA THR A 287 3.16 -4.90 13.87
C THR A 287 2.44 -4.16 12.74
N ALA A 288 2.23 -2.86 12.91
CA ALA A 288 1.59 -2.01 11.90
C ALA A 288 2.46 -0.81 11.50
N THR A 289 3.34 -0.36 12.41
CA THR A 289 4.09 0.89 12.31
C THR A 289 5.60 0.70 12.42
N VAL A 290 6.36 1.73 12.02
CA VAL A 290 7.82 1.81 12.25
C VAL A 290 8.15 1.66 13.74
N GLY A 291 7.36 2.29 14.62
CA GLY A 291 7.50 2.22 16.06
C GLY A 291 7.31 0.79 16.60
N ASP A 292 6.36 0.04 16.06
CA ASP A 292 6.15 -1.36 16.42
C ASP A 292 7.37 -2.22 16.04
N ALA A 293 7.94 -2.01 14.84
CA ALA A 293 9.15 -2.70 14.40
C ALA A 293 10.34 -2.41 15.31
N LEU A 294 10.58 -1.12 15.61
CA LEU A 294 11.62 -0.69 16.56
C LEU A 294 11.39 -1.30 17.94
N GLY A 295 10.13 -1.37 18.39
CA GLY A 295 9.74 -2.02 19.62
C GLY A 295 10.07 -3.52 19.63
N LYS A 296 9.76 -4.25 18.56
CA LYS A 296 10.10 -5.68 18.43
C LYS A 296 11.60 -5.92 18.43
N ILE A 297 12.39 -5.06 17.77
CA ILE A 297 13.86 -5.17 17.74
C ILE A 297 14.46 -4.87 19.12
N ASN A 298 14.14 -3.70 19.70
CA ASN A 298 14.73 -3.26 20.94
C ASN A 298 14.35 -4.14 22.14
N ASN A 299 13.12 -4.66 22.16
CA ASN A 299 12.63 -5.50 23.25
C ASN A 299 12.79 -7.01 22.97
N HIS A 300 13.52 -7.39 21.91
CA HIS A 300 13.81 -8.79 21.65
C HIS A 300 14.54 -9.42 22.85
N GLU A 301 14.17 -10.65 23.23
CA GLU A 301 14.67 -11.31 24.45
C GLU A 301 16.20 -11.46 24.48
N ALA A 302 16.81 -11.70 23.31
CA ALA A 302 18.26 -11.80 23.15
C ALA A 302 18.98 -10.43 23.07
N ASN A 303 18.24 -9.32 22.96
CA ASN A 303 18.86 -8.01 22.80
C ASN A 303 19.57 -7.57 24.10
N GLY A 304 18.85 -7.49 25.22
CA GLY A 304 19.44 -7.11 26.52
C GLY A 304 20.20 -5.76 26.51
N GLY A 305 19.93 -4.87 25.55
CA GLY A 305 20.63 -3.60 25.34
C GLY A 305 21.89 -3.67 24.46
N LYS A 306 22.18 -4.82 23.85
CA LYS A 306 23.33 -5.02 22.96
C LYS A 306 23.21 -4.29 21.62
N LEU A 307 21.99 -4.17 21.11
CA LEU A 307 21.63 -3.44 19.91
C LEU A 307 20.68 -2.30 20.28
N VAL A 308 20.94 -1.12 19.75
CA VAL A 308 20.03 0.02 19.80
C VAL A 308 19.44 0.23 18.41
N ALA A 309 18.12 0.14 18.29
CA ALA A 309 17.38 0.46 17.07
C ALA A 309 16.60 1.77 17.26
N GLU A 310 16.76 2.72 16.35
CA GLU A 310 16.10 4.02 16.45
C GLU A 310 15.72 4.58 15.07
N LEU A 311 14.85 5.59 15.05
CA LEU A 311 14.49 6.33 13.85
C LEU A 311 15.24 7.67 13.85
N GLN A 312 16.12 7.88 12.87
CA GLN A 312 16.83 9.14 12.67
C GLN A 312 16.63 9.63 11.24
N ASN A 313 16.18 10.88 11.08
CA ASN A 313 15.98 11.51 9.76
C ASN A 313 15.17 10.64 8.78
N GLY A 314 14.13 9.97 9.29
CA GLY A 314 13.26 9.09 8.51
C GLY A 314 13.87 7.74 8.09
N ARG A 315 14.94 7.31 8.75
CA ARG A 315 15.67 6.04 8.51
C ARG A 315 15.82 5.25 9.80
N LEU A 316 15.77 3.93 9.71
CA LEU A 316 16.15 3.10 10.85
C LEU A 316 17.68 3.12 10.97
N VAL A 317 18.16 3.35 12.18
CA VAL A 317 19.58 3.23 12.54
C VAL A 317 19.69 2.12 13.57
N LEU A 318 20.54 1.13 13.27
CA LEU A 318 20.88 0.04 14.17
C LEU A 318 22.32 0.21 14.62
N THR A 319 22.54 0.32 15.93
CA THR A 319 23.86 0.47 16.54
C THR A 319 24.17 -0.73 17.40
N ASP A 320 25.14 -1.53 16.98
CA ASP A 320 25.71 -2.60 17.78
C ASP A 320 26.65 -2.00 18.83
N THR A 321 26.33 -2.22 20.10
CA THR A 321 27.09 -1.72 21.25
C THR A 321 28.03 -2.79 21.83
N THR A 322 28.07 -3.96 21.21
CA THR A 322 28.89 -5.08 21.65
C THR A 322 30.33 -4.97 21.14
N SER A 323 31.20 -5.76 21.74
CA SER A 323 32.58 -5.95 21.28
C SER A 323 32.74 -7.39 20.79
N GLY A 324 33.33 -7.57 19.61
CA GLY A 324 33.65 -8.90 19.08
C GLY A 324 34.26 -8.82 17.69
N GLY A 325 34.58 -10.00 17.12
CA GLY A 325 35.19 -10.10 15.79
C GLY A 325 34.17 -10.25 14.65
N GLY A 326 32.87 -10.36 14.95
CA GLY A 326 31.80 -10.39 13.96
C GLY A 326 31.45 -9.01 13.42
N THR A 327 30.52 -8.97 12.48
CA THR A 327 30.00 -7.74 11.88
C THR A 327 28.49 -7.68 12.08
N LEU A 328 27.98 -6.50 12.46
CA LEU A 328 26.54 -6.26 12.48
C LEU A 328 25.95 -6.55 11.10
N ASN A 329 24.96 -7.44 11.04
CA ASN A 329 24.30 -7.82 9.78
C ASN A 329 22.81 -8.04 9.98
N VAL A 330 22.02 -7.67 8.98
CA VAL A 330 20.57 -7.93 8.91
C VAL A 330 20.26 -8.77 7.68
N SER A 331 19.43 -9.79 7.85
CA SER A 331 18.93 -10.64 6.76
C SER A 331 17.44 -10.93 6.91
N ASN A 332 16.76 -11.15 5.78
CA ASN A 332 15.38 -11.65 5.78
C ASN A 332 15.37 -13.13 6.18
N LEU A 333 14.41 -13.53 7.01
CA LEU A 333 14.09 -14.91 7.33
C LEU A 333 12.75 -15.33 6.70
N ASN A 334 12.55 -16.63 6.51
CA ASN A 334 11.25 -17.22 6.17
C ASN A 334 10.53 -16.59 4.96
N ASN A 335 11.27 -16.21 3.92
CA ASN A 335 10.76 -15.50 2.73
C ASN A 335 10.06 -14.17 3.04
N SER A 336 10.40 -13.55 4.17
CA SER A 336 10.03 -12.18 4.48
C SER A 336 10.76 -11.19 3.56
N ASN A 337 10.24 -9.98 3.46
CA ASN A 337 10.88 -8.84 2.79
C ASN A 337 11.13 -7.67 3.77
N ALA A 338 11.13 -7.95 5.07
CA ALA A 338 11.24 -6.95 6.12
C ALA A 338 12.47 -6.05 6.00
N LYS A 339 13.63 -6.61 5.63
CA LYS A 339 14.89 -5.87 5.43
C LYS A 339 14.72 -4.77 4.40
N ASP A 340 14.03 -5.07 3.30
CA ASP A 340 13.82 -4.15 2.18
C ASP A 340 12.77 -3.09 2.51
N VAL A 341 11.66 -3.52 3.14
CA VAL A 341 10.57 -2.62 3.56
C VAL A 341 11.03 -1.61 4.61
N LEU A 342 11.88 -2.05 5.55
CA LEU A 342 12.45 -1.23 6.61
C LEU A 342 13.77 -0.53 6.22
N GLY A 343 14.20 -0.65 4.95
CA GLY A 343 15.38 0.04 4.44
C GLY A 343 16.71 -0.41 5.06
N LEU A 344 16.77 -1.59 5.67
CA LEU A 344 17.97 -2.12 6.36
C LEU A 344 18.93 -2.86 5.40
N ALA A 345 18.87 -2.54 4.10
CA ALA A 345 19.73 -3.11 3.08
C ALA A 345 21.23 -2.76 3.18
N PRO A 346 21.63 -1.54 3.60
CA PRO A 346 23.04 -1.15 3.64
C PRO A 346 23.90 -2.00 4.58
N ASP A 347 25.18 -2.12 4.23
CA ASP A 347 26.19 -2.77 5.07
C ASP A 347 26.52 -1.94 6.30
N ALA A 348 26.89 -2.62 7.39
CA ALA A 348 27.32 -1.96 8.61
C ALA A 348 28.68 -1.28 8.42
N VAL A 349 28.78 -0.04 8.91
CA VAL A 349 30.04 0.70 9.00
C VAL A 349 30.30 0.99 10.47
N ALA A 350 31.45 0.53 10.98
CA ALA A 350 31.85 0.71 12.38
C ALA A 350 30.77 0.30 13.41
N GLY A 351 30.09 -0.84 13.16
CA GLY A 351 29.04 -1.36 14.05
C GLY A 351 27.68 -0.68 13.90
N VAL A 352 27.50 0.20 12.91
CA VAL A 352 26.25 0.91 12.66
C VAL A 352 25.71 0.59 11.27
N ILE A 353 24.44 0.19 11.19
CA ILE A 353 23.68 0.18 9.94
C ILE A 353 22.81 1.44 9.93
N THR A 354 23.08 2.35 8.99
CA THR A 354 22.17 3.46 8.68
C THR A 354 21.31 3.04 7.50
N GLY A 355 20.02 2.88 7.74
CA GLY A 355 19.07 2.45 6.73
C GLY A 355 18.85 3.47 5.61
N GLN A 356 18.21 3.00 4.55
CA GLN A 356 17.74 3.80 3.43
C GLN A 356 16.49 4.59 3.78
N GLN A 357 16.22 5.63 3.00
CA GLN A 357 15.04 6.47 3.12
C GLN A 357 13.78 5.61 3.03
N LEU A 358 12.86 5.74 3.99
CA LEU A 358 11.69 4.87 4.03
C LEU A 358 10.53 5.32 3.13
N ALA A 359 10.45 6.60 2.78
CA ALA A 359 9.41 7.16 1.92
C ALA A 359 9.98 8.24 1.01
N ALA A 360 9.57 8.27 -0.26
CA ALA A 360 10.15 9.13 -1.29
C ALA A 360 9.88 10.64 -1.12
N GLY A 361 8.86 11.02 -0.34
CA GLY A 361 8.34 12.38 -0.26
C GLY A 361 6.85 12.46 -0.62
N ALA A 362 6.30 13.67 -0.58
CA ALA A 362 4.85 13.90 -0.66
C ALA A 362 4.23 13.71 -2.06
N ASN A 363 5.05 13.46 -3.09
CA ASN A 363 4.59 13.21 -4.46
C ASN A 363 5.66 12.53 -5.33
N SER A 364 6.45 11.63 -4.73
CA SER A 364 7.62 11.05 -5.37
C SER A 364 7.63 9.53 -5.30
N ALA A 365 8.68 8.93 -5.85
CA ALA A 365 8.96 7.50 -5.77
C ALA A 365 10.42 7.26 -5.35
N LEU A 366 10.68 6.18 -4.62
CA LEU A 366 12.03 5.79 -4.22
C LEU A 366 12.75 5.20 -5.43
N LEU A 367 14.02 5.57 -5.61
CA LEU A 367 14.83 5.07 -6.72
C LEU A 367 14.93 3.54 -6.70
N ARG A 368 15.05 2.93 -5.51
CA ARG A 368 15.09 1.46 -5.34
C ARG A 368 13.83 0.73 -5.87
N ASN A 369 12.72 1.43 -6.03
CA ASN A 369 11.47 0.87 -6.55
C ASN A 369 11.28 1.13 -8.05
N LEU A 370 12.19 1.82 -8.73
CA LEU A 370 12.15 2.00 -10.18
C LEU A 370 12.62 0.73 -10.89
N ARG A 371 12.44 0.69 -12.22
CA ARG A 371 12.79 -0.43 -13.10
C ARG A 371 12.20 -1.78 -12.61
N GLY A 372 10.99 -1.73 -12.04
CA GLY A 372 10.29 -2.89 -11.49
C GLY A 372 10.83 -3.36 -10.14
N GLY A 373 11.54 -2.51 -9.41
CA GLY A 373 12.21 -2.87 -8.14
C GLY A 373 13.67 -3.28 -8.30
N GLN A 374 14.24 -3.11 -9.49
CA GLN A 374 15.68 -3.30 -9.72
C GLN A 374 16.49 -2.13 -9.15
N GLY A 375 15.87 -0.95 -9.04
CA GLY A 375 16.57 0.25 -8.58
C GLY A 375 17.44 0.85 -9.67
N ILE A 376 18.50 1.53 -9.23
CA ILE A 376 19.57 2.07 -10.07
C ILE A 376 20.82 1.26 -9.75
N ASP A 377 21.53 0.77 -10.78
CA ASP A 377 22.60 -0.21 -10.60
C ASP A 377 23.83 0.43 -9.94
N GLN A 378 24.23 1.61 -10.41
CA GLN A 378 25.37 2.37 -9.88
C GLN A 378 25.07 3.88 -9.86
N LEU A 379 24.74 4.39 -8.67
CA LEU A 379 24.68 5.84 -8.42
C LEU A 379 26.07 6.48 -8.59
N GLY A 380 26.10 7.77 -8.89
CA GLY A 380 27.32 8.52 -9.11
C GLY A 380 27.03 9.89 -9.70
N SER A 381 28.00 10.47 -10.39
CA SER A 381 27.83 11.78 -11.02
C SER A 381 27.32 11.67 -12.45
N ILE A 382 26.56 12.67 -12.89
CA ILE A 382 26.14 12.83 -14.27
C ILE A 382 26.54 14.20 -14.79
N SER A 383 26.78 14.31 -16.09
CA SER A 383 27.03 15.56 -16.80
C SER A 383 25.79 16.01 -17.55
N LEU A 384 25.54 17.31 -17.49
CA LEU A 384 24.40 17.99 -18.10
C LEU A 384 24.95 19.10 -18.98
N THR A 385 24.47 19.20 -20.22
CA THR A 385 24.78 20.29 -21.16
C THR A 385 23.48 20.81 -21.75
N ASP A 386 23.21 22.09 -21.57
CA ASP A 386 22.09 22.77 -22.22
C ASP A 386 22.45 23.20 -23.66
N ARG A 387 21.45 23.64 -24.42
CA ARG A 387 21.61 24.01 -25.84
C ARG A 387 22.34 25.34 -26.04
N THR A 388 22.63 26.08 -24.98
CA THR A 388 23.58 27.21 -25.03
C THR A 388 25.03 26.73 -25.05
N GLY A 389 25.26 25.46 -24.67
CA GLY A 389 26.59 24.88 -24.49
C GLY A 389 27.11 24.99 -23.06
N ALA A 390 26.31 25.49 -22.11
CA ALA A 390 26.67 25.52 -20.70
C ALA A 390 26.63 24.11 -20.11
N THR A 391 27.62 23.77 -19.29
CA THR A 391 27.77 22.42 -18.71
C THR A 391 27.82 22.43 -17.19
N ALA A 392 27.23 21.42 -16.58
CA ALA A 392 27.32 21.15 -15.15
C ALA A 392 27.54 19.66 -14.91
N THR A 393 28.23 19.34 -13.82
CA THR A 393 28.29 17.97 -13.28
C THR A 393 27.59 17.99 -11.94
N ILE A 394 26.62 17.09 -11.75
CA ILE A 394 25.91 16.91 -10.49
C ILE A 394 26.23 15.54 -9.92
N ASP A 395 26.31 15.45 -8.60
CA ASP A 395 26.50 14.19 -7.89
C ASP A 395 25.16 13.66 -7.40
N LEU A 396 24.84 12.41 -7.77
CA LEU A 396 23.64 11.68 -7.37
C LEU A 396 24.00 10.46 -6.52
N SER A 397 25.23 10.35 -6.03
CA SER A 397 25.71 9.24 -5.19
C SER A 397 24.86 9.02 -3.92
N SER A 398 24.25 10.08 -3.40
CA SER A 398 23.37 10.06 -2.22
C SER A 398 21.88 10.18 -2.55
N ALA A 399 21.49 10.14 -3.83
CA ALA A 399 20.09 10.27 -4.21
C ALA A 399 19.33 8.98 -3.88
N GLU A 400 18.14 9.09 -3.28
CA GLU A 400 17.32 7.93 -2.92
C GLU A 400 15.88 8.04 -3.41
N SER A 401 15.45 9.24 -3.81
CA SER A 401 14.15 9.49 -4.40
C SER A 401 14.25 10.13 -5.78
N LEU A 402 13.16 10.04 -6.53
CA LEU A 402 13.02 10.74 -7.80
C LEU A 402 13.07 12.27 -7.61
N ASP A 403 12.59 12.77 -6.47
CA ASP A 403 12.67 14.21 -6.14
C ASP A 403 14.12 14.67 -6.02
N ASP A 404 15.01 13.86 -5.44
CA ASP A 404 16.44 14.21 -5.35
C ASP A 404 17.06 14.37 -6.75
N VAL A 405 16.70 13.48 -7.68
CA VAL A 405 17.18 13.54 -9.08
C VAL A 405 16.62 14.77 -9.79
N LEU A 406 15.30 14.98 -9.72
CA LEU A 406 14.64 16.11 -10.37
C LEU A 406 15.17 17.44 -9.83
N GLU A 407 15.33 17.55 -8.52
CA GLU A 407 15.84 18.78 -7.89
C GLU A 407 17.32 19.00 -8.23
N ALA A 408 18.16 17.96 -8.22
CA ALA A 408 19.56 18.08 -8.61
C ALA A 408 19.74 18.53 -10.07
N ILE A 409 18.90 18.06 -11.00
CA ILE A 409 18.92 18.54 -12.39
C ILE A 409 18.41 19.99 -12.48
N ASN A 410 17.29 20.31 -11.84
CA ASN A 410 16.68 21.64 -11.90
C ASN A 410 17.53 22.74 -11.23
N THR A 411 18.38 22.36 -10.27
CA THR A 411 19.27 23.26 -9.56
C THR A 411 20.71 23.18 -10.06
N ALA A 412 20.97 22.44 -11.15
CA ALA A 412 22.29 22.27 -11.71
C ALA A 412 22.89 23.62 -12.12
N LYS A 413 24.13 23.86 -11.69
CA LYS A 413 24.89 25.08 -12.00
C LYS A 413 26.23 24.74 -12.61
N THR A 414 26.66 25.59 -13.53
CA THR A 414 28.04 25.58 -14.03
C THR A 414 29.03 25.91 -12.92
N VAL A 415 30.33 25.69 -13.16
CA VAL A 415 31.42 26.08 -12.24
C VAL A 415 31.40 27.60 -11.92
N GLY A 416 30.80 28.42 -12.78
CA GLY A 416 30.61 29.86 -12.57
C GLY A 416 29.36 30.25 -11.78
N ASP A 417 28.68 29.32 -11.12
CA ASP A 417 27.43 29.52 -10.36
C ASP A 417 26.24 30.00 -11.23
N VAL A 418 26.30 29.74 -12.54
CA VAL A 418 25.21 30.02 -13.48
C VAL A 418 24.33 28.78 -13.59
N SER A 419 23.04 28.91 -13.30
CA SER A 419 22.05 27.84 -13.50
C SER A 419 21.97 27.43 -14.96
N LEU A 420 21.92 26.12 -15.22
CA LEU A 420 21.60 25.60 -16.53
C LEU A 420 20.15 25.93 -16.90
N GLN A 421 19.89 26.13 -18.18
CA GLN A 421 18.53 26.36 -18.69
C GLN A 421 17.83 25.03 -18.98
N LEU A 422 17.75 24.17 -17.96
CA LEU A 422 17.10 22.88 -18.00
C LEU A 422 15.94 22.84 -17.00
N SER A 423 14.86 22.15 -17.39
CA SER A 423 13.71 21.86 -16.53
C SER A 423 13.43 20.36 -16.56
N ALA A 424 13.72 19.67 -15.47
CA ALA A 424 13.35 18.27 -15.24
C ALA A 424 12.00 18.17 -14.50
N ARG A 425 11.11 17.32 -15.01
CA ARG A 425 9.78 17.08 -14.43
C ARG A 425 9.30 15.67 -14.74
N LEU A 426 8.20 15.25 -14.14
CA LEU A 426 7.49 14.06 -14.64
C LEU A 426 6.98 14.31 -16.06
N ASN A 427 7.05 13.29 -16.92
CA ASN A 427 6.49 13.34 -18.26
C ASN A 427 4.95 13.46 -18.23
N ALA A 428 4.34 13.74 -19.38
CA ALA A 428 2.89 13.97 -19.45
C ALA A 428 2.05 12.76 -18.98
N GLN A 429 2.61 11.54 -19.05
CA GLN A 429 1.96 10.32 -18.58
C GLN A 429 2.18 10.08 -17.07
N GLY A 430 3.04 10.87 -16.41
CA GLY A 430 3.34 10.76 -14.98
C GLY A 430 4.08 9.48 -14.60
N ASN A 431 4.64 8.74 -15.56
CA ASN A 431 5.30 7.44 -15.35
C ASN A 431 6.79 7.43 -15.72
N GLY A 432 7.31 8.59 -16.11
CA GLY A 432 8.70 8.83 -16.46
C GLY A 432 9.11 10.27 -16.18
N ILE A 433 10.33 10.61 -16.55
CA ILE A 433 10.93 11.95 -16.45
C ILE A 433 11.03 12.54 -17.84
N GLU A 434 10.74 13.83 -17.94
CA GLU A 434 11.07 14.66 -19.10
C GLU A 434 12.08 15.73 -18.66
N VAL A 435 13.19 15.86 -19.39
CA VAL A 435 14.13 16.98 -19.24
C VAL A 435 14.00 17.86 -20.48
N VAL A 436 13.69 19.14 -20.26
CA VAL A 436 13.45 20.13 -21.30
C VAL A 436 14.49 21.24 -21.23
N ASP A 437 15.12 21.57 -22.34
CA ASP A 437 15.90 22.80 -22.48
C ASP A 437 14.97 24.00 -22.67
N THR A 438 15.13 25.02 -21.83
CA THR A 438 14.30 26.23 -21.82
C THR A 438 15.00 27.44 -22.44
N SER A 439 16.23 27.28 -22.93
CA SER A 439 17.06 28.38 -23.45
C SER A 439 16.60 28.91 -24.81
N GLY A 440 15.95 28.05 -25.62
CA GLY A 440 15.66 28.33 -27.03
C GLY A 440 16.89 28.39 -27.93
N ALA A 441 18.09 28.09 -27.42
CA ALA A 441 19.33 28.12 -28.17
C ALA A 441 19.49 26.89 -29.07
N THR A 442 20.39 27.00 -30.06
CA THR A 442 20.77 25.90 -30.97
C THR A 442 22.28 25.79 -31.14
N ALA A 443 23.05 26.36 -30.21
CA ALA A 443 24.50 26.41 -30.29
C ALA A 443 25.15 25.05 -29.95
N SER A 444 24.47 24.23 -29.14
CA SER A 444 24.90 22.89 -28.74
C SER A 444 23.73 21.89 -28.82
N ASN A 445 24.07 20.60 -28.72
CA ASN A 445 23.12 19.55 -28.42
C ASN A 445 22.66 19.64 -26.96
N LEU A 446 21.48 19.07 -26.67
CA LEU A 446 21.14 18.66 -25.31
C LEU A 446 21.96 17.39 -25.02
N ILE A 447 22.81 17.45 -24.00
CA ILE A 447 23.66 16.32 -23.61
C ILE A 447 23.42 15.98 -22.15
N ILE A 448 23.05 14.72 -21.89
CA ILE A 448 22.94 14.15 -20.55
C ILE A 448 23.65 12.81 -20.60
N ALA A 449 24.70 12.67 -19.79
CA ALA A 449 25.53 11.48 -19.81
C ALA A 449 26.09 11.15 -18.44
N ASP A 450 26.20 9.86 -18.14
CA ASP A 450 26.88 9.36 -16.94
C ASP A 450 28.36 9.76 -16.92
N VAL A 451 28.87 10.02 -15.72
CA VAL A 451 30.28 10.34 -15.47
C VAL A 451 30.94 9.21 -14.69
N GLY A 452 32.10 8.76 -15.17
CA GLY A 452 32.86 7.69 -14.52
C GLY A 452 32.13 6.34 -14.62
N GLY A 453 31.92 5.69 -13.48
CA GLY A 453 31.22 4.40 -13.39
C GLY A 453 29.71 4.52 -13.13
N SER A 454 29.13 5.71 -13.16
CA SER A 454 27.68 5.85 -12.95
C SER A 454 26.87 5.19 -14.07
N THR A 455 25.69 4.69 -13.74
CA THR A 455 24.69 4.18 -14.71
C THR A 455 23.35 4.93 -14.61
N VAL A 456 23.30 6.04 -13.86
CA VAL A 456 22.04 6.74 -13.56
C VAL A 456 21.31 7.17 -14.82
N THR A 457 21.99 7.79 -15.79
CA THR A 457 21.32 8.28 -17.01
C THR A 457 20.84 7.12 -17.88
N ALA A 458 21.60 6.03 -17.95
CA ALA A 458 21.20 4.82 -18.67
C ALA A 458 19.98 4.15 -18.01
N ASP A 459 20.01 4.00 -16.69
CA ASP A 459 18.95 3.37 -15.90
C ASP A 459 17.66 4.18 -15.89
N LEU A 460 17.78 5.50 -15.87
CA LEU A 460 16.65 6.42 -15.98
C LEU A 460 16.24 6.70 -17.44
N GLY A 461 16.92 6.13 -18.44
CA GLY A 461 16.59 6.38 -19.86
C GLY A 461 16.78 7.84 -20.30
N LEU A 462 17.66 8.58 -19.63
CA LEU A 462 17.92 10.01 -19.89
C LEU A 462 19.19 10.26 -20.72
N THR A 463 19.98 9.22 -21.05
CA THR A 463 21.18 9.40 -21.88
C THR A 463 20.83 10.00 -23.24
N VAL A 464 21.37 11.18 -23.54
CA VAL A 464 21.14 11.87 -24.81
C VAL A 464 22.38 12.68 -25.21
N ASP A 465 22.65 12.72 -26.51
CA ASP A 465 23.52 13.69 -27.16
C ASP A 465 22.93 13.96 -28.54
N SER A 466 22.03 14.94 -28.61
CA SER A 466 21.29 15.21 -29.85
C SER A 466 20.77 16.64 -29.92
N ALA A 467 20.52 17.10 -31.15
CA ALA A 467 19.96 18.42 -31.44
C ALA A 467 18.44 18.47 -31.15
N VAL A 468 18.04 18.10 -29.95
CA VAL A 468 16.66 18.09 -29.45
C VAL A 468 16.47 19.11 -28.32
N THR A 469 15.24 19.55 -28.08
CA THR A 469 14.88 20.45 -26.98
C THR A 469 14.37 19.70 -25.75
N SER A 470 14.12 18.40 -25.85
CA SER A 470 13.75 17.57 -24.72
C SER A 470 14.12 16.10 -24.92
N ILE A 471 14.21 15.38 -23.81
CA ILE A 471 14.31 13.92 -23.74
C ILE A 471 13.25 13.41 -22.74
N ASP A 472 12.55 12.34 -23.11
CA ASP A 472 11.62 11.61 -22.25
C ASP A 472 12.20 10.24 -21.96
N SER A 473 12.26 9.85 -20.69
CA SER A 473 12.76 8.54 -20.26
C SER A 473 11.92 7.36 -20.74
N GLY A 474 10.68 7.63 -21.17
CA GLY A 474 9.64 6.63 -21.20
C GLY A 474 9.27 6.15 -19.80
N ALA A 475 8.53 5.04 -19.71
CA ALA A 475 8.07 4.52 -18.42
C ALA A 475 9.23 3.94 -17.59
N LEU A 476 9.45 4.51 -16.40
CA LEU A 476 10.45 4.03 -15.44
C LEU A 476 10.00 2.81 -14.63
N ARG A 477 8.73 2.40 -14.79
CA ARG A 477 8.14 1.17 -14.22
C ARG A 477 8.32 1.08 -12.70
N LEU A 478 7.48 1.77 -11.94
CA LEU A 478 7.44 1.60 -10.49
C LEU A 478 7.14 0.14 -10.10
N ARG A 479 7.80 -0.37 -9.06
CA ARG A 479 7.52 -1.66 -8.44
C ARG A 479 6.10 -1.62 -7.86
N ILE A 480 5.21 -2.35 -8.51
CA ILE A 480 3.80 -2.53 -8.10
C ILE A 480 3.47 -3.98 -7.74
N VAL A 481 4.34 -4.91 -8.11
CA VAL A 481 4.24 -6.34 -7.79
C VAL A 481 5.48 -6.75 -7.04
N ASN A 482 5.28 -7.45 -5.94
CA ASN A 482 6.32 -7.90 -5.02
C ASN A 482 5.84 -9.17 -4.28
N GLU A 483 6.63 -9.60 -3.30
CA GLU A 483 6.35 -10.80 -2.53
C GLU A 483 5.09 -10.66 -1.64
N SER A 484 4.73 -9.44 -1.23
CA SER A 484 3.52 -9.16 -0.44
C SER A 484 2.24 -8.99 -1.28
N THR A 485 2.37 -9.03 -2.61
CA THR A 485 1.22 -8.89 -3.52
C THR A 485 0.30 -10.11 -3.40
N SER A 486 -0.92 -9.91 -2.88
CA SER A 486 -1.87 -11.01 -2.70
C SER A 486 -2.39 -11.53 -4.03
N LEU A 487 -2.21 -12.85 -4.25
CA LEU A 487 -2.77 -13.55 -5.40
C LEU A 487 -4.29 -13.75 -5.30
N SER A 488 -4.91 -13.53 -4.13
CA SER A 488 -6.36 -13.72 -3.94
C SER A 488 -7.22 -12.72 -4.73
N SER A 489 -6.64 -11.62 -5.20
CA SER A 489 -7.31 -10.56 -5.94
C SER A 489 -6.53 -10.06 -7.15
N TYR A 490 -5.47 -10.76 -7.56
CA TYR A 490 -4.54 -10.28 -8.58
C TYR A 490 -5.00 -10.53 -10.02
N SER A 491 -5.93 -11.46 -10.24
CA SER A 491 -6.49 -11.73 -11.57
C SER A 491 -7.40 -10.60 -12.07
N PRO A 492 -7.65 -10.51 -13.40
CA PRO A 492 -8.56 -9.53 -13.97
C PRO A 492 -9.91 -9.50 -13.24
N ARG A 493 -10.41 -8.28 -12.97
CA ARG A 493 -11.62 -8.01 -12.17
C ARG A 493 -11.47 -8.25 -10.66
N GLY A 494 -10.24 -8.39 -10.16
CA GLY A 494 -9.97 -8.53 -8.72
C GLY A 494 -10.23 -9.93 -8.18
N THR A 495 -10.15 -10.96 -9.05
CA THR A 495 -10.37 -12.35 -8.66
C THR A 495 -9.07 -13.03 -8.23
N ALA A 496 -9.16 -14.20 -7.63
CA ALA A 496 -7.99 -14.98 -7.29
C ALA A 496 -7.26 -15.47 -8.54
N VAL A 497 -5.93 -15.55 -8.46
CA VAL A 497 -5.12 -16.34 -9.38
C VAL A 497 -5.48 -17.80 -9.17
N SER A 498 -5.79 -18.51 -10.25
CA SER A 498 -6.12 -19.92 -10.19
C SER A 498 -4.95 -20.70 -9.63
N GLN A 499 -5.21 -21.52 -8.61
CA GLN A 499 -4.25 -22.52 -8.14
C GLN A 499 -3.92 -23.49 -9.27
N GLY A 500 -2.68 -23.96 -9.32
CA GLY A 500 -2.21 -24.84 -10.37
C GLY A 500 -0.71 -24.86 -10.48
N SER A 501 -0.18 -25.32 -11.60
CA SER A 501 1.25 -25.23 -11.87
C SER A 501 1.48 -24.81 -13.31
N PHE A 502 2.50 -24.00 -13.51
CA PHE A 502 2.92 -23.57 -14.84
C PHE A 502 4.42 -23.79 -15.00
N ARG A 503 4.85 -23.98 -16.25
CA ARG A 503 6.25 -24.18 -16.59
C ARG A 503 6.79 -22.93 -17.25
N ILE A 504 7.88 -22.41 -16.71
CA ILE A 504 8.68 -21.35 -17.33
C ILE A 504 9.80 -22.04 -18.09
N THR A 505 10.03 -21.62 -19.33
CA THR A 505 11.21 -21.97 -20.11
C THR A 505 11.96 -20.68 -20.43
N ASP A 506 13.22 -20.56 -20.04
CA ASP A 506 14.03 -19.38 -20.37
C ASP A 506 14.54 -19.42 -21.83
N SER A 507 15.22 -18.35 -22.25
CA SER A 507 15.78 -18.23 -23.60
C SER A 507 16.92 -19.21 -23.90
N ALA A 508 17.51 -19.82 -22.87
CA ALA A 508 18.52 -20.86 -22.97
C ALA A 508 17.91 -22.29 -22.97
N GLY A 509 16.59 -22.41 -22.80
CA GLY A 509 15.87 -23.68 -22.76
C GLY A 509 15.76 -24.33 -21.38
N ASN A 510 16.25 -23.68 -20.31
CA ASN A 510 16.10 -24.19 -18.95
C ASN A 510 14.64 -24.11 -18.52
N GLN A 511 14.17 -25.13 -17.80
CA GLN A 511 12.76 -25.24 -17.39
C GLN A 511 12.61 -25.22 -15.88
N ALA A 512 11.64 -24.46 -15.38
CA ALA A 512 11.21 -24.47 -13.99
C ALA A 512 9.69 -24.67 -13.92
N VAL A 513 9.21 -25.58 -13.06
CA VAL A 513 7.78 -25.73 -12.76
C VAL A 513 7.47 -24.98 -11.49
N ILE A 514 6.55 -24.03 -11.57
CA ILE A 514 6.10 -23.20 -10.46
C ILE A 514 4.69 -23.65 -10.10
N SER A 515 4.47 -23.99 -8.83
CA SER A 515 3.16 -24.32 -8.29
C SER A 515 2.59 -23.12 -7.54
N VAL A 516 1.38 -22.70 -7.91
CA VAL A 516 0.57 -21.72 -7.19
C VAL A 516 -0.39 -22.51 -6.31
N VAL A 517 -0.12 -22.50 -5.01
CA VAL A 517 -0.90 -23.21 -3.98
C VAL A 517 -1.82 -22.28 -3.22
#